data_AF-S8FKA6-F1
#
_entry.id   AF-S8FKA6-F1
#
_cell.length_a   1.000
_cell.length_b   1.000
_cell.length_c   1.000
_cell.angle_alpha   90.00
_cell.angle_beta   90.00
_cell.angle_gamma   90.00
#
_symmetry.space_group_name_H-M   'P 1'
#
loop_
_entity.id
_entity.type
_entity.pdbx_description
1 polymer ?
#
loop_
_entity_poly.entity_id
_entity_poly.type
_entity_poly.pdbx_seq_one_letter_code
_entity_poly.pdbx_strand_id
1 'polypeptide(L)'
;MYATKHTDARGILRLKIGNISGDSQLEMVWTPGAYAELVRDARVRLCGWPTDVPFENLSDMVHSRRITKRLQALWDLGALAWEKIPKDVSVTEELTSIGLGLPSISKPRAARKDVGGTHKRRAMQAMYPRSGAKSTEFVTEADESDPTELEGEHGPLRVAPLAKGARRQLEFKSVEIIDESDVEL
;
A
#
# COMPACT_ATOMS: atom_id res chain seq x y z
N MET A 1 25.23 -1.90 -15.93
CA MET A 1 24.10 -1.53 -15.05
C MET A 1 24.63 -1.45 -13.63
N TYR A 2 24.74 -0.25 -13.05
CA TYR A 2 25.09 -0.12 -11.64
C TYR A 2 23.84 -0.38 -10.81
N ALA A 3 23.74 -1.57 -10.22
CA ALA A 3 22.81 -1.79 -9.12
C ALA A 3 23.22 -0.84 -7.99
N THR A 4 22.43 0.20 -7.76
CA THR A 4 22.65 1.16 -6.69
C THR A 4 22.62 0.38 -5.38
N LYS A 5 23.72 0.43 -4.60
CA LYS A 5 23.96 -0.30 -3.33
C LYS A 5 22.90 -0.07 -2.22
N HIS A 6 21.78 0.59 -2.53
CA HIS A 6 20.68 0.92 -1.62
C HIS A 6 19.38 0.17 -1.92
N THR A 7 19.28 -0.54 -3.04
CA THR A 7 18.21 -1.53 -3.25
C THR A 7 18.39 -2.80 -2.41
N ASP A 8 19.51 -2.95 -1.69
CA ASP A 8 19.91 -4.22 -1.09
C ASP A 8 19.15 -4.62 0.17
N ALA A 9 19.01 -3.79 1.21
CA ALA A 9 18.52 -4.35 2.50
C ALA A 9 17.07 -4.87 2.44
N ARG A 10 16.21 -4.27 1.61
CA ARG A 10 14.85 -4.79 1.36
C ARG A 10 14.88 -6.08 0.54
N GLY A 11 15.74 -6.13 -0.48
CA GLY A 11 15.98 -7.34 -1.23
C GLY A 11 16.48 -8.46 -0.33
N ILE A 12 17.43 -8.17 0.56
CA ILE A 12 17.98 -9.10 1.55
C ILE A 12 16.88 -9.62 2.47
N LEU A 13 16.04 -8.74 3.03
CA LEU A 13 14.92 -9.16 3.89
C LEU A 13 13.98 -10.15 3.18
N ARG A 14 13.62 -9.85 1.93
CA ARG A 14 12.76 -10.72 1.08
C ARG A 14 13.45 -12.02 0.72
N LEU A 15 14.71 -11.99 0.33
CA LEU A 15 15.45 -13.20 -0.03
C LEU A 15 15.63 -14.13 1.18
N LYS A 16 15.91 -13.55 2.36
CA LYS A 16 16.16 -14.32 3.58
C LYS A 16 14.90 -14.99 4.13
N ILE A 17 13.72 -14.36 4.02
CA ILE A 17 12.48 -15.00 4.47
C ILE A 17 12.17 -16.25 3.63
N GLY A 18 12.32 -16.16 2.31
CA GLY A 18 12.12 -17.30 1.42
C GLY A 18 13.10 -18.45 1.68
N ASN A 19 14.35 -18.14 2.01
CA ASN A 19 15.35 -19.16 2.34
C ASN A 19 15.03 -19.94 3.63
N ILE A 20 14.40 -19.32 4.62
CA ILE A 20 14.11 -19.95 5.93
C ILE A 20 12.76 -20.65 5.91
N SER A 21 11.76 -20.03 5.29
CA SER A 21 10.43 -20.60 5.17
C SER A 21 10.38 -21.73 4.14
N GLY A 22 11.18 -21.65 3.08
CA GLY A 22 11.11 -22.54 1.92
C GLY A 22 10.27 -21.98 0.77
N ASP A 23 9.46 -20.94 1.04
CA ASP A 23 8.59 -20.31 0.06
C ASP A 23 9.22 -19.05 -0.52
N SER A 24 9.75 -19.15 -1.73
CA SER A 24 10.37 -18.03 -2.47
C SER A 24 9.41 -16.89 -2.83
N GLN A 25 8.10 -17.13 -2.76
CA GLN A 25 7.05 -16.16 -3.07
C GLN A 25 6.62 -15.33 -1.86
N LEU A 26 7.15 -15.62 -0.66
CA LEU A 26 6.82 -14.84 0.53
C LEU A 26 7.42 -13.45 0.43
N GLU A 27 6.54 -12.45 0.50
CA GLU A 27 6.93 -11.06 0.61
C GLU A 27 6.84 -10.59 2.07
N MET A 28 7.75 -9.70 2.44
CA MET A 28 7.69 -9.05 3.74
C MET A 28 6.46 -8.14 3.82
N VAL A 29 5.59 -8.38 4.80
CA VAL A 29 4.40 -7.56 5.07
C VAL A 29 4.62 -6.72 6.32
N TRP A 30 4.38 -5.41 6.19
CA TRP A 30 4.61 -4.42 7.25
C TRP A 30 3.37 -4.12 8.08
N THR A 31 2.19 -4.54 7.63
CA THR A 31 0.94 -4.35 8.36
C THR A 31 0.85 -5.35 9.51
N PRO A 32 0.61 -4.92 10.77
CA PRO A 32 0.59 -5.81 11.93
C PRO A 32 -0.28 -7.06 11.79
N GLY A 33 -1.49 -6.91 11.26
CA GLY A 33 -2.42 -8.04 11.07
C GLY A 33 -1.92 -9.05 10.04
N ALA A 34 -1.49 -8.57 8.88
CA ALA A 34 -0.99 -9.44 7.82
C ALA A 34 0.41 -10.02 8.14
N TYR A 35 1.23 -9.31 8.92
CA TYR A 35 2.46 -9.86 9.48
C TYR A 35 2.16 -11.01 10.45
N ALA A 36 1.16 -10.87 11.32
CA ALA A 36 0.75 -11.96 12.21
C ALA A 36 0.26 -13.20 11.44
N GLU A 37 -0.47 -13.00 10.34
CA GLU A 37 -0.86 -14.08 9.43
C GLU A 37 0.35 -14.73 8.77
N LEU A 38 1.30 -13.94 8.26
CA LEU A 38 2.55 -14.43 7.71
C LEU A 38 3.33 -15.27 8.73
N VAL A 39 3.49 -14.81 9.97
CA VAL A 39 4.21 -15.53 11.03
C VAL A 39 3.50 -16.86 11.35
N ARG A 40 2.16 -16.87 11.36
CA ARG A 40 1.36 -18.07 11.59
C ARG A 40 1.50 -19.10 10.48
N ASP A 41 1.45 -18.64 9.23
CA ASP A 41 1.38 -19.51 8.06
C ASP A 41 2.78 -20.02 7.68
N ALA A 42 3.78 -19.13 7.65
CA ALA A 42 5.16 -19.46 7.29
C ALA A 42 6.01 -19.97 8.48
N ARG A 43 5.51 -19.86 9.72
CA ARG A 43 6.21 -20.25 10.96
C ARG A 43 7.60 -19.64 11.09
N VAL A 44 7.73 -18.37 10.72
CA VAL A 44 8.96 -17.57 10.84
C VAL A 44 8.66 -16.24 11.52
N ARG A 45 9.57 -15.78 12.38
CA ARG A 45 9.49 -14.48 13.06
C ARG A 45 10.74 -13.66 12.82
N LEU A 46 10.57 -12.34 12.82
CA LEU A 46 11.68 -11.40 12.81
C LEU A 46 12.09 -11.07 14.24
N CYS A 47 13.34 -11.34 14.59
CA CYS A 47 13.92 -11.12 15.91
C CYS A 47 14.90 -9.95 15.89
N GLY A 48 14.96 -9.20 17.00
CA GLY A 48 15.95 -8.13 17.21
C GLY A 48 15.71 -6.87 16.39
N TRP A 49 14.44 -6.58 16.10
CA TRP A 49 14.08 -5.31 15.50
C TRP A 49 14.35 -4.15 16.47
N PRO A 50 15.00 -3.07 16.02
CA PRO A 50 15.33 -1.94 16.88
C PRO A 50 14.06 -1.24 17.39
N THR A 51 13.99 -0.98 18.70
CA THR A 51 12.83 -0.38 19.38
C THR A 51 12.56 1.07 18.99
N ASP A 52 13.58 1.78 18.49
CA ASP A 52 13.48 3.17 18.04
C ASP A 52 13.01 3.30 16.58
N VAL A 53 12.92 2.19 15.84
CA VAL A 53 12.46 2.18 14.45
C VAL A 53 11.06 1.61 14.41
N PRO A 54 10.04 2.37 13.95
CA PRO A 54 8.70 1.83 13.84
C PRO A 54 8.65 0.71 12.79
N PHE A 55 7.82 -0.30 13.07
CA PHE A 55 7.61 -1.41 12.14
C PHE A 55 6.65 -1.00 11.02
N GLU A 56 7.20 -0.30 10.03
CA GLU A 56 6.46 0.22 8.89
C GLU A 56 7.21 -0.06 7.58
N ASN A 57 6.54 0.19 6.45
CA ASN A 57 7.18 0.11 5.15
C ASN A 57 8.34 1.12 5.09
N LEU A 58 9.57 0.59 4.99
CA LEU A 58 10.79 1.39 4.91
C LEU A 58 10.78 2.41 3.76
N SER A 59 9.88 2.32 2.78
CA SER A 59 9.75 3.31 1.68
C SER A 59 9.09 4.59 2.10
N ASP A 60 8.16 4.47 3.03
CA ASP A 60 7.26 5.54 3.43
C ASP A 60 7.86 6.32 4.61
N MET A 61 8.90 5.76 5.25
CA MET A 61 9.59 6.35 6.40
C MET A 61 10.53 7.51 6.00
N VAL A 62 10.46 8.58 6.79
CA VAL A 62 11.43 9.67 6.73
C VAL A 62 12.81 9.16 7.12
N HIS A 63 13.85 9.57 6.39
CA HIS A 63 15.22 9.08 6.57
C HIS A 63 15.40 7.57 6.34
N SER A 64 14.55 6.96 5.50
CA SER A 64 14.61 5.55 5.11
C SER A 64 16.01 5.05 4.77
N ARG A 65 16.85 5.86 4.09
CA ARG A 65 18.23 5.47 3.74
C ARG A 65 19.12 5.23 4.97
N ARG A 66 19.00 6.05 6.02
CA ARG A 66 19.77 5.91 7.27
C ARG A 66 19.29 4.68 8.04
N ILE A 67 17.98 4.51 8.11
CA ILE A 67 17.33 3.39 8.80
C ILE A 67 17.68 2.07 8.11
N THR A 68 17.58 2.02 6.78
CA THR A 68 17.97 0.86 5.95
C THR A 68 19.42 0.47 6.18
N LYS A 69 20.37 1.44 6.18
CA LYS A 69 21.79 1.17 6.48
C LYS A 69 21.99 0.60 7.88
N ARG A 70 21.26 1.13 8.87
CA ARG A 70 21.33 0.64 10.25
C ARG A 70 20.78 -0.78 10.37
N LEU A 71 19.63 -1.06 9.77
CA LEU A 71 19.04 -2.40 9.75
C LEU A 71 19.97 -3.39 9.06
N GLN A 72 20.63 -2.98 7.98
CA GLN A 72 21.66 -3.80 7.33
C GLN A 72 22.84 -4.08 8.27
N ALA A 73 23.35 -3.08 8.97
CA ALA A 73 24.42 -3.30 9.95
C ALA A 73 24.00 -4.25 11.08
N LEU A 74 22.78 -4.10 11.61
CA LEU A 74 22.23 -5.03 12.62
C LEU A 74 22.08 -6.45 12.07
N TRP A 75 21.76 -6.58 10.78
CA TRP A 75 21.70 -7.87 10.10
C TRP A 75 23.07 -8.52 9.99
N ASP A 76 24.07 -7.75 9.53
CA ASP A 76 25.45 -8.23 9.37
C ASP A 76 26.06 -8.63 10.72
N LEU A 77 25.65 -7.95 11.80
CA LEU A 77 26.01 -8.29 13.19
C LEU A 77 25.24 -9.50 13.74
N GLY A 78 24.22 -10.00 13.04
CA GLY A 78 23.33 -11.06 13.52
C GLY A 78 22.37 -10.64 14.65
N ALA A 79 22.31 -9.34 14.97
CA ALA A 79 21.37 -8.79 15.95
C ALA A 79 19.93 -8.79 15.40
N LEU A 80 19.78 -8.59 14.08
CA LEU A 80 18.51 -8.68 13.37
C LEU A 80 18.50 -9.95 12.51
N ALA A 81 17.57 -10.87 12.79
CA ALA A 81 17.52 -12.15 12.09
C ALA A 81 16.09 -12.67 11.95
N TRP A 82 15.85 -13.46 10.92
CA TRP A 82 14.67 -14.30 10.82
C TRP A 82 14.92 -15.61 11.56
N GLU A 83 13.96 -16.02 12.39
CA GLU A 83 14.02 -17.24 13.17
C GLU A 83 12.82 -18.12 12.87
N LYS A 84 13.03 -19.43 12.77
CA LYS A 84 11.96 -20.40 12.55
C LYS A 84 11.30 -20.75 13.89
N ILE A 85 9.98 -20.65 13.95
CA ILE A 85 9.22 -21.01 15.14
C ILE A 85 9.04 -22.53 15.14
N PRO A 86 9.45 -23.24 16.21
CA PRO A 86 9.21 -24.67 16.34
C PRO A 86 7.70 -24.97 16.40
N LYS A 87 7.30 -26.14 15.90
CA LYS A 87 5.87 -26.51 15.77
C LYS A 87 5.13 -26.56 17.11
N ASP A 88 5.87 -26.79 18.19
CA ASP A 88 5.34 -26.97 19.54
C ASP A 88 5.00 -25.63 20.24
N VAL A 89 5.38 -24.50 19.64
CA VAL A 89 5.14 -23.17 20.23
C VAL A 89 3.92 -22.51 19.59
N SER A 90 3.04 -22.00 20.47
CA SER A 90 1.86 -21.23 20.10
C SER A 90 2.26 -19.86 19.55
N VAL A 91 1.99 -19.62 18.26
CA VAL A 91 2.34 -18.38 17.54
C VAL A 91 1.80 -17.12 18.21
N THR A 92 0.68 -17.24 18.93
CA THR A 92 0.00 -16.12 19.60
C THR A 92 0.81 -15.48 20.71
N GLU A 93 1.61 -16.26 21.46
CA GLU A 93 2.39 -15.74 22.59
C GLU A 93 3.65 -15.01 22.11
N GLU A 94 4.21 -15.48 21.00
CA GLU A 94 5.43 -14.94 20.42
C GLU A 94 5.22 -13.55 19.79
N LEU A 95 4.08 -13.32 19.14
CA LEU A 95 3.75 -12.01 18.56
C LEU A 95 3.74 -10.88 19.60
N THR A 96 3.37 -11.19 20.84
CA THR A 96 3.43 -10.26 21.99
C THR A 96 4.85 -10.00 22.47
N SER A 97 5.73 -11.00 22.36
CA SER A 97 7.10 -10.96 22.88
C SER A 97 8.09 -10.27 21.95
N ILE A 98 7.74 -10.16 20.67
CA ILE A 98 8.63 -9.68 19.61
C ILE A 98 9.06 -8.20 19.79
N GLY A 99 8.51 -7.45 20.75
CA GLY A 99 9.05 -6.15 21.14
C GLY A 99 9.02 -5.10 20.02
N LEU A 100 8.34 -5.40 18.91
CA LEU A 100 8.29 -4.59 17.69
C LEU A 100 7.53 -3.26 17.88
N GLY A 101 7.15 -2.91 19.10
CA GLY A 101 6.24 -1.79 19.37
C GLY A 101 4.94 -1.88 18.55
N LEU A 102 4.59 -3.08 18.08
CA LEU A 102 3.40 -3.29 17.27
C LEU A 102 2.21 -2.78 18.10
N PRO A 103 1.37 -1.89 17.54
CA PRO A 103 0.15 -1.52 18.23
C PRO A 103 -0.59 -2.82 18.51
N SER A 104 -0.82 -3.12 19.79
CA SER A 104 -1.55 -4.30 20.27
C SER A 104 -2.68 -4.56 19.28
N ILE A 105 -2.64 -5.70 18.58
CA ILE A 105 -3.60 -6.04 17.53
C ILE A 105 -4.98 -5.83 18.13
N SER A 106 -5.60 -4.70 17.77
CA SER A 106 -6.89 -4.33 18.33
C SER A 106 -7.82 -5.46 17.94
N LYS A 107 -8.48 -6.07 18.93
CA LYS A 107 -9.53 -7.05 18.68
C LYS A 107 -10.42 -6.50 17.55
N PRO A 108 -10.81 -7.34 16.57
CA PRO A 108 -11.64 -6.89 15.46
C PRO A 108 -12.82 -6.12 16.05
N ARG A 109 -12.98 -4.86 15.64
CA ARG A 109 -14.09 -4.03 16.13
C ARG A 109 -15.36 -4.79 15.81
N ALA A 110 -16.16 -5.08 16.83
CA ALA A 110 -17.46 -5.73 16.63
C ALA A 110 -18.19 -4.98 15.51
N ALA A 111 -18.71 -5.72 14.54
CA ALA A 111 -19.46 -5.13 13.44
C ALA A 111 -20.53 -4.20 14.04
N ARG A 112 -20.52 -2.93 13.62
CA ARG A 112 -21.46 -1.97 14.18
C ARG A 112 -22.87 -2.45 13.83
N LYS A 113 -23.74 -2.60 14.85
CA LYS A 113 -25.13 -3.09 14.69
C LYS A 113 -25.99 -2.23 13.76
N ASP A 114 -25.56 -1.00 13.45
CA ASP A 114 -26.25 -0.06 12.58
C ASP A 114 -25.92 -0.26 11.08
N VAL A 115 -24.83 -0.94 10.75
CA VAL A 115 -24.46 -1.23 9.35
C VAL A 115 -25.19 -2.49 8.90
N GLY A 116 -26.28 -2.32 8.16
CA GLY A 116 -27.10 -3.42 7.62
C GLY A 116 -28.48 -3.56 8.28
N GLY A 117 -28.77 -2.75 9.29
CA GLY A 117 -30.13 -2.53 9.74
C GLY A 117 -30.91 -1.79 8.66
N THR A 118 -31.47 -2.50 7.68
CA THR A 118 -32.52 -1.95 6.82
C THR A 118 -33.66 -1.56 7.75
N HIS A 119 -33.71 -0.29 8.15
CA HIS A 119 -34.91 0.29 8.71
C HIS A 119 -36.01 -0.04 7.70
N LYS A 120 -36.96 -0.91 8.10
CA LYS A 120 -38.16 -1.15 7.31
C LYS A 120 -38.81 0.22 7.14
N ARG A 121 -38.64 0.83 5.96
CA ARG A 121 -39.36 2.05 5.62
C ARG A 121 -40.83 1.67 5.76
N ARG A 122 -41.54 2.29 6.71
CA ARG A 122 -42.98 2.13 6.77
C ARG A 122 -43.48 2.51 5.38
N ALA A 123 -44.19 1.59 4.73
CA ALA A 123 -44.83 1.90 3.46
C ALA A 123 -45.69 3.15 3.72
N MET A 124 -45.33 4.27 3.08
CA MET A 124 -46.19 5.44 3.08
C MET A 124 -47.49 4.97 2.43
N GLN A 125 -48.55 4.87 3.21
CA GLN A 125 -49.87 4.72 2.63
C GLN A 125 -50.07 5.94 1.73
N ALA A 126 -50.31 5.72 0.45
CA ALA A 126 -50.69 6.79 -0.45
C ALA A 126 -51.97 7.42 0.11
N MET A 127 -51.86 8.65 0.63
CA MET A 127 -52.96 9.33 1.33
C MET A 127 -54.16 9.64 0.42
N TYR A 128 -54.07 9.37 -0.89
CA TYR A 128 -55.18 9.57 -1.81
C TYR A 128 -55.26 8.44 -2.85
N PRO A 129 -56.45 7.85 -3.08
CA PRO A 129 -56.65 7.03 -4.26
C PRO A 129 -56.46 7.91 -5.50
N ARG A 130 -55.48 7.59 -6.35
CA ARG A 130 -55.36 8.19 -7.68
C ARG A 130 -56.50 7.67 -8.56
N SER A 131 -57.70 8.23 -8.38
CA SER A 131 -58.85 8.03 -9.29
C SER A 131 -58.83 9.11 -10.37
N GLY A 132 -57.70 9.26 -11.07
CA GLY A 132 -57.59 10.13 -12.23
C GLY A 132 -57.36 9.27 -13.46
N ALA A 133 -58.27 9.34 -14.44
CA ALA A 133 -58.10 8.68 -15.73
C ALA A 133 -56.81 9.20 -16.40
N LYS A 134 -55.94 8.27 -16.82
CA LYS A 134 -54.78 8.61 -17.64
C LYS A 134 -55.30 9.10 -18.98
N SER A 135 -55.12 10.39 -19.29
CA SER A 135 -55.34 10.90 -20.63
C SER A 135 -54.28 10.29 -21.56
N THR A 136 -54.74 9.61 -22.59
CA THR A 136 -53.91 9.15 -23.71
C THR A 136 -53.63 10.34 -24.61
N GLU A 137 -52.41 10.88 -24.54
CA GLU A 137 -51.93 11.80 -25.56
C GLU A 137 -51.62 10.98 -26.82
N PHE A 138 -52.37 11.24 -27.88
CA PHE A 138 -52.08 10.76 -29.23
C PHE A 138 -51.06 11.72 -29.86
N VAL A 139 -49.92 11.19 -30.31
CA VAL A 139 -49.02 11.90 -31.22
C VAL A 139 -49.17 11.23 -32.59
N THR A 140 -49.65 12.00 -33.55
CA THR A 140 -49.83 11.60 -34.96
C THR A 140 -48.52 11.66 -35.74
N GLU A 141 -48.41 10.73 -36.67
CA GLU A 141 -47.33 10.52 -37.65
C GLU A 141 -47.25 11.66 -38.68
N ALA A 142 -46.03 11.97 -39.13
CA ALA A 142 -45.63 12.27 -40.51
C ALA A 142 -44.41 13.22 -40.51
N ASP A 143 -43.24 12.70 -40.89
CA ASP A 143 -42.54 13.25 -42.06
C ASP A 143 -41.39 12.32 -42.48
N GLU A 144 -41.53 11.83 -43.72
CA GLU A 144 -40.48 11.25 -44.55
C GLU A 144 -39.36 12.27 -44.75
N SER A 145 -38.10 11.85 -44.60
CA SER A 145 -37.00 12.38 -45.41
C SER A 145 -35.82 11.42 -45.44
N ASP A 146 -35.30 11.29 -46.66
CA ASP A 146 -34.37 10.33 -47.26
C ASP A 146 -32.97 10.23 -46.61
N PRO A 147 -32.28 9.08 -46.73
CA PRO A 147 -30.92 8.90 -46.23
C PRO A 147 -29.89 9.48 -47.20
N THR A 148 -29.18 10.53 -46.78
CA THR A 148 -27.98 11.00 -47.49
C THR A 148 -26.73 10.35 -46.92
N GLU A 149 -26.10 9.55 -47.78
CA GLU A 149 -24.76 9.00 -47.71
C GLU A 149 -23.73 10.12 -47.44
N LEU A 150 -23.03 10.04 -46.30
CA LEU A 150 -21.88 10.89 -46.00
C LEU A 150 -20.80 10.05 -45.36
N GLU A 151 -19.88 9.59 -46.20
CA GLU A 151 -18.58 9.06 -45.80
C GLU A 151 -17.85 10.11 -44.94
N GLY A 152 -17.53 9.74 -43.71
CA GLY A 152 -16.81 10.59 -42.77
C GLY A 152 -16.00 9.74 -41.81
N GLU A 153 -14.71 9.59 -42.11
CA GLU A 153 -13.72 8.93 -41.27
C GLU A 153 -13.73 9.48 -39.83
N HIS A 154 -14.28 8.71 -38.89
CA HIS A 154 -14.04 8.92 -37.46
C HIS A 154 -12.91 8.01 -36.98
N GLY A 155 -11.68 8.45 -37.22
CA GLY A 155 -10.53 7.94 -36.50
C GLY A 155 -10.68 8.20 -34.99
N PRO A 156 -10.22 7.29 -34.11
CA PRO A 156 -10.33 7.49 -32.68
C PRO A 156 -9.49 8.70 -32.24
N LEU A 157 -10.16 9.66 -31.60
CA LEU A 157 -9.57 10.75 -30.83
C LEU A 157 -8.59 10.16 -29.80
N ARG A 158 -7.29 10.20 -30.14
CA ARG A 158 -6.21 9.98 -29.19
C ARG A 158 -6.22 11.13 -28.19
N VAL A 159 -6.79 10.87 -27.02
CA VAL A 159 -6.66 11.77 -25.87
C VAL A 159 -5.18 11.74 -25.44
N ALA A 160 -4.47 12.82 -25.72
CA ALA A 160 -3.09 13.00 -25.28
C ALA A 160 -3.04 13.05 -23.74
N PRO A 161 -2.11 12.33 -23.09
CA PRO A 161 -1.93 12.44 -21.65
C PRO A 161 -1.36 13.83 -21.29
N LEU A 162 -2.07 14.48 -20.38
CA LEU A 162 -1.77 15.75 -19.73
C LEU A 162 -0.31 15.81 -19.25
N ALA A 163 0.46 16.76 -19.77
CA ALA A 163 1.86 16.98 -19.43
C ALA A 163 2.03 17.27 -17.92
N LYS A 164 2.62 16.32 -17.19
CA LYS A 164 3.02 16.50 -15.80
C LYS A 164 4.34 17.26 -15.72
N GLY A 165 4.27 18.46 -15.16
CA GLY A 165 5.29 19.00 -14.25
C GLY A 165 6.54 19.60 -14.90
N ALA A 166 6.58 20.93 -14.92
CA ALA A 166 7.83 21.67 -15.06
C ALA A 166 8.82 21.25 -13.96
N ARG A 167 9.93 20.61 -14.35
CA ARG A 167 11.06 20.36 -13.48
C ARG A 167 11.73 21.70 -13.18
N ARG A 168 11.62 22.20 -11.94
CA ARG A 168 12.47 23.28 -11.44
C ARG A 168 13.92 22.82 -11.56
N GLN A 169 14.72 23.55 -12.32
CA GLN A 169 16.17 23.40 -12.30
C GLN A 169 16.65 23.85 -10.92
N LEU A 170 17.23 22.92 -10.17
CA LEU A 170 18.00 23.22 -8.96
C LEU A 170 19.41 23.51 -9.43
N GLU A 171 19.78 24.78 -9.42
CA GLU A 171 21.17 25.20 -9.61
C GLU A 171 22.00 24.68 -8.43
N PHE A 172 23.03 23.91 -8.74
CA PHE A 172 24.01 23.46 -7.78
C PHE A 172 24.80 24.68 -7.29
N LYS A 173 24.62 25.07 -6.03
CA LYS A 173 25.58 25.94 -5.35
C LYS A 173 26.90 25.16 -5.22
N SER A 174 27.92 25.64 -5.93
CA SER A 174 29.30 25.20 -5.84
C SER A 174 29.75 25.23 -4.38
N VAL A 175 30.23 24.09 -3.89
CA VAL A 175 30.94 24.00 -2.61
C VAL A 175 32.34 24.55 -2.84
N GLU A 176 32.67 25.62 -2.13
CA GLU A 176 34.02 26.17 -2.05
C GLU A 176 34.93 25.10 -1.43
N ILE A 177 35.95 24.70 -2.19
CA ILE A 177 37.04 23.85 -1.71
C ILE A 177 37.95 24.77 -0.92
N ILE A 178 38.05 24.55 0.38
CA ILE A 178 39.05 25.18 1.25
C ILE A 178 40.33 24.40 1.04
N ASP A 179 41.34 25.02 0.44
CA ASP A 179 42.68 24.46 0.35
C ASP A 179 43.32 24.46 1.74
N GLU A 180 43.64 23.26 2.24
CA GLU A 180 44.39 23.02 3.47
C GLU A 180 45.89 23.33 3.27
N SER A 181 46.24 24.58 2.94
CA SER A 181 47.64 25.00 2.84
C SER A 181 48.19 25.74 4.06
N ASP A 182 47.41 25.97 5.12
CA ASP A 182 47.87 26.66 6.33
C ASP A 182 48.08 25.70 7.50
N VAL A 183 48.91 24.67 7.27
CA VAL A 183 49.61 23.95 8.35
C VAL A 183 51.08 24.35 8.29
N GLU A 184 51.37 25.57 8.74
CA GLU A 184 52.74 25.95 9.10
C GLU A 184 52.96 25.73 10.61
N LEU A 185 53.83 24.74 10.85
CA LEU A 185 54.88 24.61 11.89
C LEU A 185 54.68 25.24 13.28
#